data_AF-A0A3D4UPK3-F1
#
_entry.id   AF-A0A3D4UPK3-F1
#
_cell.length_a   1.000
_cell.length_b   1.000
_cell.length_c   1.000
_cell.angle_alpha   90.00
_cell.angle_beta   90.00
_cell.angle_gamma   90.00
#
_symmetry.space_group_name_H-M   'P 1'
#
loop_
_entity.id
_entity.type
_entity.pdbx_description
1 polymer ?
#
loop_
_entity_poly.entity_id
_entity_poly.type
_entity_poly.pdbx_seq_one_letter_code
_entity_poly.pdbx_strand_id
1 'polypeptide(L)'
;MVSNLSFATSPLTQNRLLFVLLRGGVDGLTAVAPTGDPDYERVRGVLAVERDRMTALADGYALAPGLSPLAEFWNRDELAVVHGVAVPNRSRSHFEAQAVLETGLDRPVGASDGWLNRLLGVLDGSNNAGIAVGAGLPRSLIGDAQVSSWSPAQLGTVEDAYLERLHLLYRSDPELLDQFEAALSQRVIASGLADESMTGKGPGDRSSVDGLFRATAKLMSAESGPNVAAMEMSGWDTHANQGSAGGALDRLFARLASGLAAYRDEMGESWPGTTVVVMTEFGRSV
;
A
#
# COMPACT_ATOMS: atom_id res chain seq x y z
N MET A 1 -13.64 31.24 -7.24
CA MET A 1 -13.77 30.26 -6.14
C MET A 1 -12.36 29.86 -5.76
N VAL A 2 -11.93 30.27 -4.57
CA VAL A 2 -10.53 30.11 -4.11
C VAL A 2 -10.41 28.70 -3.54
N SER A 3 -9.54 27.87 -4.12
CA SER A 3 -9.20 26.56 -3.57
C SER A 3 -8.42 26.75 -2.27
N ASN A 4 -9.01 26.36 -1.14
CA ASN A 4 -8.31 26.31 0.13
C ASN A 4 -7.51 24.99 0.18
N LEU A 5 -6.27 25.02 -0.29
CA LEU A 5 -5.28 24.00 0.05
C LEU A 5 -4.86 24.26 1.50
N SER A 6 -5.22 23.35 2.41
CA SER A 6 -4.74 23.35 3.78
C SER A 6 -3.28 22.89 3.79
N PHE A 7 -2.34 23.82 3.97
CA PHE A 7 -0.98 23.49 4.37
C PHE A 7 -0.96 23.40 5.89
N ALA A 8 -0.86 22.18 6.41
CA ALA A 8 -0.60 21.98 7.83
C ALA A 8 0.85 22.34 8.12
N THR A 9 1.08 23.43 8.85
CA THR A 9 2.36 23.71 9.50
C THR A 9 2.47 22.81 10.74
N SER A 10 3.45 21.91 10.81
CA SER A 10 3.77 21.22 12.07
C SER A 10 5.22 20.72 12.12
N PRO A 11 5.90 20.79 13.29
CA PRO A 11 7.28 20.35 13.46
C PRO A 11 7.39 18.84 13.20
N LEU A 12 8.52 18.38 12.62
CA LEU A 12 8.87 16.96 12.36
C LEU A 12 7.65 16.05 12.21
N THR A 13 7.10 15.95 11.00
CA THR A 13 5.82 15.28 10.79
C THR A 13 5.83 13.84 11.33
N GLN A 14 5.09 13.58 12.41
CA GLN A 14 4.75 12.21 12.85
C GLN A 14 3.74 11.53 11.91
N ASN A 15 3.32 12.25 10.87
CA ASN A 15 2.40 11.76 9.86
C ASN A 15 3.08 10.70 9.00
N ARG A 16 2.34 9.65 8.68
CA ARG A 16 2.81 8.51 7.90
C ARG A 16 1.92 8.30 6.70
N LEU A 17 2.52 7.92 5.58
CA LEU A 17 1.81 7.59 4.34
C LEU A 17 2.18 6.19 3.88
N LEU A 18 1.19 5.29 3.81
CA LEU A 18 1.30 4.02 3.11
C LEU A 18 0.59 4.11 1.76
N PHE A 19 1.32 3.94 0.67
CA PHE A 19 0.77 3.82 -0.68
C PHE A 19 0.74 2.35 -1.11
N VAL A 20 -0.44 1.83 -1.42
CA VAL A 20 -0.66 0.46 -1.90
C VAL A 20 -1.15 0.50 -3.33
N LEU A 21 -0.32 0.05 -4.26
CA LEU A 21 -0.67 -0.05 -5.68
C LEU A 21 -1.21 -1.43 -6.03
N LEU A 22 -2.46 -1.49 -6.45
CA LEU A 22 -3.13 -2.68 -6.93
C LEU A 22 -2.93 -2.81 -8.45
N ARG A 23 -1.91 -3.57 -8.87
CA ARG A 23 -1.56 -3.78 -10.28
C ARG A 23 -2.51 -4.76 -10.96
N GLY A 24 -3.22 -4.29 -11.99
CA GLY A 24 -4.09 -5.11 -12.83
C GLY A 24 -5.48 -4.54 -13.09
N GLY A 25 -5.77 -3.30 -12.69
CA GLY A 25 -7.03 -2.65 -13.01
C GLY A 25 -8.24 -3.21 -12.25
N VAL A 26 -8.41 -2.82 -10.99
CA VAL A 26 -9.46 -3.33 -10.09
C VAL A 26 -10.85 -2.93 -10.56
N ASP A 27 -11.79 -3.89 -10.56
CA ASP A 27 -13.21 -3.61 -10.76
C ASP A 27 -13.83 -2.95 -9.51
N GLY A 28 -13.73 -1.62 -9.44
CA GLY A 28 -14.21 -0.81 -8.31
C GLY A 28 -15.72 -0.91 -8.05
N LEU A 29 -16.52 -1.21 -9.08
CA LEU A 29 -17.97 -1.42 -8.93
C LEU A 29 -18.31 -2.77 -8.30
N THR A 30 -17.39 -3.75 -8.36
CA THR A 30 -17.50 -4.97 -7.54
C THR A 30 -17.01 -4.69 -6.13
N ALA A 31 -15.88 -3.99 -5.97
CA ALA A 31 -15.26 -3.71 -4.68
C ALA A 31 -16.24 -3.00 -3.73
N VAL A 32 -16.80 -1.89 -4.19
CA VAL A 32 -17.78 -1.09 -3.46
C VAL A 32 -18.94 -0.81 -4.41
N ALA A 33 -20.01 -1.59 -4.29
CA ALA A 33 -21.15 -1.51 -5.17
C ALA A 33 -22.12 -0.39 -4.72
N PRO A 34 -22.57 0.49 -5.63
CA PRO A 34 -23.64 1.45 -5.35
C PRO A 34 -25.01 0.74 -5.38
N THR A 35 -25.30 -0.11 -4.41
CA THR A 35 -26.51 -0.95 -4.37
C THR A 35 -27.83 -0.16 -4.25
N GLY A 36 -27.75 1.11 -3.82
CA GLY A 36 -28.85 2.07 -3.80
C GLY A 36 -29.15 2.71 -5.17
N ASP A 37 -28.27 2.56 -6.17
CA ASP A 37 -28.55 2.98 -7.54
C ASP A 37 -29.44 1.92 -8.23
N PRO A 38 -30.66 2.29 -8.70
CA PRO A 38 -31.58 1.35 -9.35
C PRO A 38 -31.02 0.76 -10.66
N ASP A 39 -30.05 1.42 -11.30
CA ASP A 39 -29.43 0.96 -12.54
C ASP A 39 -28.28 -0.03 -12.31
N TYR A 40 -27.75 -0.15 -11.09
CA TYR A 40 -26.56 -0.97 -10.80
C TYR A 40 -26.70 -2.41 -11.30
N GLU A 41 -27.74 -3.14 -10.90
CA GLU A 41 -27.91 -4.55 -11.28
C GLU A 41 -28.15 -4.71 -12.78
N ARG A 42 -28.94 -3.79 -13.38
CA ARG A 42 -29.24 -3.80 -14.81
C ARG A 42 -27.99 -3.60 -15.66
N VAL A 43 -27.15 -2.65 -15.25
CA VAL A 43 -25.92 -2.27 -15.97
C VAL A 43 -24.81 -3.31 -15.76
N ARG A 44 -24.71 -3.88 -14.56
CA ARG A 44 -23.68 -4.88 -14.21
C ARG A 44 -24.01 -6.28 -14.71
N GLY A 45 -25.29 -6.63 -14.85
CA GLY A 45 -25.73 -7.95 -15.29
C GLY A 45 -25.09 -9.07 -14.49
N VAL A 46 -24.42 -10.00 -15.16
CA VAL A 46 -23.75 -11.16 -14.54
C VAL A 46 -22.58 -10.81 -13.61
N LEU A 47 -22.11 -9.56 -13.63
CA LEU A 47 -21.05 -9.06 -12.75
C LEU A 47 -21.59 -8.37 -11.50
N ALA A 48 -22.91 -8.27 -11.33
CA ALA A 48 -23.51 -7.80 -10.09
C ALA A 48 -23.27 -8.85 -9.00
N VAL A 49 -22.73 -8.41 -7.86
CA VAL A 49 -22.62 -9.26 -6.67
C VAL A 49 -24.00 -9.42 -6.03
N GLU A 50 -24.34 -10.62 -5.60
CA GLU A 50 -25.59 -10.92 -4.89
C GLU A 50 -25.69 -10.09 -3.60
N ARG A 51 -26.75 -9.29 -3.45
CA ARG A 51 -26.90 -8.32 -2.34
C ARG A 51 -26.80 -8.94 -0.95
N ASP A 52 -27.31 -10.16 -0.76
CA ASP A 52 -27.27 -10.91 0.51
C ASP A 52 -25.87 -11.40 0.90
N ARG A 53 -24.93 -11.40 -0.05
CA ARG A 53 -23.51 -11.70 0.19
C ARG A 53 -22.68 -10.46 0.52
N MET A 54 -23.21 -9.27 0.27
CA MET A 54 -22.49 -8.02 0.46
C MET A 54 -22.63 -7.51 1.88
N THR A 55 -21.68 -6.66 2.30
CA THR A 55 -21.81 -5.92 3.56
C THR A 55 -22.27 -4.51 3.26
N ALA A 56 -23.51 -4.17 3.64
CA ALA A 56 -24.06 -2.84 3.43
C ALA A 56 -23.27 -1.78 4.20
N LEU A 57 -22.99 -0.67 3.52
CA LEU A 57 -22.51 0.57 4.11
C LEU A 57 -23.67 1.57 4.17
N ALA A 58 -23.42 2.72 4.81
CA ALA A 58 -24.35 3.84 4.72
C ALA A 58 -24.49 4.35 3.27
N ASP A 59 -25.50 5.19 3.03
CA ASP A 59 -25.70 5.93 1.76
C ASP A 59 -25.88 5.08 0.49
N GLY A 60 -26.32 3.83 0.63
CA GLY A 60 -26.65 2.98 -0.52
C GLY A 60 -25.44 2.36 -1.20
N TYR A 61 -24.33 2.17 -0.48
CA TYR A 61 -23.17 1.40 -0.93
C TYR A 61 -23.08 0.06 -0.21
N ALA A 62 -22.35 -0.89 -0.78
CA ALA A 62 -22.04 -2.15 -0.12
C ALA A 62 -20.66 -2.65 -0.51
N LEU A 63 -19.93 -3.21 0.46
CA LEU A 63 -18.64 -3.87 0.25
C LEU A 63 -18.84 -5.27 -0.33
N ALA A 64 -17.95 -5.66 -1.24
CA ALA A 64 -17.79 -7.05 -1.66
C ALA A 64 -17.60 -7.98 -0.42
N PRO A 65 -17.97 -9.27 -0.50
CA PRO A 65 -17.84 -10.21 0.60
C PRO A 65 -16.43 -10.25 1.21
N GLY A 66 -15.39 -10.27 0.36
CA GLY A 66 -13.99 -10.26 0.77
C GLY A 66 -13.54 -8.93 1.40
N LEU A 67 -14.23 -7.82 1.13
CA LEU A 67 -13.96 -6.53 1.79
C LEU A 67 -14.76 -6.34 3.07
N SER A 68 -15.62 -7.27 3.47
CA SER A 68 -16.46 -7.15 4.68
C SER A 68 -15.73 -6.70 5.96
N PRO A 69 -14.46 -7.07 6.23
CA PRO A 69 -13.74 -6.56 7.41
C PRO A 69 -13.57 -5.03 7.41
N LEU A 70 -13.55 -4.39 6.24
CA LEU A 70 -13.43 -2.94 6.13
C LEU A 70 -14.70 -2.17 6.55
N ALA A 71 -15.81 -2.86 6.81
CA ALA A 71 -17.01 -2.23 7.37
C ALA A 71 -16.73 -1.64 8.76
N GLU A 72 -15.82 -2.23 9.54
CA GLU A 72 -15.41 -1.65 10.83
C GLU A 72 -14.71 -0.30 10.63
N PHE A 73 -13.83 -0.19 9.62
CA PHE A 73 -13.16 1.07 9.31
C PHE A 73 -14.17 2.14 8.90
N TRP A 74 -15.16 1.78 8.09
CA TRP A 74 -16.25 2.68 7.72
C TRP A 74 -17.02 3.19 8.94
N ASN A 75 -17.44 2.28 9.82
CA ASN A 75 -18.22 2.61 11.02
C ASN A 75 -17.44 3.46 12.04
N ARG A 76 -16.10 3.52 11.91
CA ARG A 76 -15.20 4.30 12.76
C ARG A 76 -14.76 5.61 12.09
N ASP A 77 -15.30 5.95 10.93
CA ASP A 77 -14.85 7.09 10.10
C ASP A 77 -13.36 7.01 9.70
N GLU A 78 -12.83 5.78 9.59
CA GLU A 78 -11.43 5.47 9.22
C GLU A 78 -11.31 4.97 7.76
N LEU A 79 -12.41 4.92 7.00
CA LEU A 79 -12.43 4.54 5.57
C LEU A 79 -13.20 5.57 4.74
N ALA A 80 -12.61 5.99 3.63
CA ALA A 80 -13.29 6.75 2.58
C ALA A 80 -13.11 6.04 1.23
N VAL A 81 -14.19 5.99 0.44
CA VAL A 81 -14.19 5.43 -0.91
C VAL A 81 -14.51 6.54 -1.90
N VAL A 82 -13.63 6.74 -2.90
CA VAL A 82 -13.82 7.78 -3.91
C VAL A 82 -14.15 7.13 -5.26
N HIS A 83 -15.42 7.23 -5.65
CA HIS A 83 -15.91 6.74 -6.94
C HIS A 83 -15.71 7.74 -8.07
N GLY A 84 -15.74 7.26 -9.32
CA GLY A 84 -15.69 8.13 -10.50
C GLY A 84 -14.34 8.79 -10.75
N VAL A 85 -13.27 8.30 -10.12
CA VAL A 85 -11.90 8.80 -10.31
C VAL A 85 -11.24 8.08 -11.47
N ALA A 86 -10.48 8.83 -12.26
CA ALA A 86 -9.63 8.25 -13.29
C ALA A 86 -8.46 9.19 -13.61
N VAL A 87 -7.36 8.60 -14.07
CA VAL A 87 -6.23 9.36 -14.57
C VAL A 87 -6.57 10.02 -15.93
N PRO A 88 -5.91 11.15 -16.30
CA PRO A 88 -6.15 11.82 -17.58
C PRO A 88 -5.91 10.92 -18.80
N ASN A 89 -4.95 10.00 -18.67
CA ASN A 89 -4.65 9.01 -19.70
C ASN A 89 -5.77 7.96 -19.80
N ARG A 90 -6.37 7.82 -20.99
CA ARG A 90 -7.46 6.87 -21.27
C ARG A 90 -7.03 5.64 -22.07
N SER A 91 -5.72 5.38 -22.10
CA SER A 91 -5.15 4.18 -22.68
C SER A 91 -5.60 2.93 -21.93
N ARG A 92 -5.71 1.82 -22.64
CA ARG A 92 -5.92 0.48 -22.06
C ARG A 92 -4.61 -0.21 -21.69
N SER A 93 -3.47 0.47 -21.89
CA SER A 93 -2.16 -0.05 -21.51
C SER A 93 -1.95 0.07 -20.01
N HIS A 94 -1.85 -1.07 -19.32
CA HIS A 94 -1.45 -1.12 -17.92
C HIS A 94 -0.15 -0.36 -17.68
N PHE A 95 0.85 -0.53 -18.55
CA PHE A 95 2.15 0.13 -18.40
C PHE A 95 2.02 1.66 -18.43
N GLU A 96 1.24 2.21 -19.35
CA GLU A 96 1.05 3.65 -19.47
C GLU A 96 0.23 4.23 -18.32
N ALA A 97 -0.84 3.54 -17.93
CA ALA A 97 -1.70 3.97 -16.82
C ALA A 97 -0.97 3.90 -15.47
N GLN A 98 -0.18 2.84 -15.23
CA GLN A 98 0.68 2.72 -14.06
C GLN A 98 1.77 3.80 -14.06
N ALA A 99 2.40 4.08 -15.21
CA ALA A 99 3.36 5.18 -15.32
C ALA A 99 2.74 6.53 -14.93
N VAL A 100 1.53 6.82 -15.41
CA VAL A 100 0.79 8.04 -15.06
C VAL A 100 0.46 8.09 -13.58
N LEU A 101 -0.07 7.01 -13.01
CA LEU A 101 -0.43 6.94 -11.59
C LEU A 101 0.80 7.08 -10.66
N GLU A 102 1.92 6.46 -11.03
CA GLU A 102 3.14 6.46 -10.22
C GLU A 102 4.00 7.73 -10.40
N THR A 103 3.92 8.40 -11.55
CA THR A 103 4.60 9.70 -11.77
C THR A 103 3.76 10.90 -11.36
N GLY A 104 2.44 10.75 -11.29
CA GLY A 104 1.50 11.85 -11.04
C GLY A 104 1.37 12.84 -12.21
N LEU A 105 1.83 12.47 -13.41
CA LEU A 105 1.73 13.30 -14.62
C LEU A 105 0.40 13.08 -15.37
N ASP A 106 0.14 13.88 -16.41
CA ASP A 106 -0.99 13.69 -17.32
C ASP A 106 -0.68 12.77 -18.51
N ARG A 107 0.55 12.26 -18.59
CA ARG A 107 1.12 11.52 -19.72
C ARG A 107 2.08 10.41 -19.25
N PRO A 108 2.24 9.30 -19.99
CA PRO A 108 3.00 8.14 -19.54
C PRO A 108 4.52 8.32 -19.60
N VAL A 109 5.00 9.33 -20.31
CA VAL A 109 6.42 9.65 -20.50
C VAL A 109 6.66 11.13 -20.19
N GLY A 110 7.82 11.47 -19.63
CA GLY A 110 8.17 12.86 -19.35
C GLY A 110 8.66 13.13 -17.93
N ALA A 111 8.62 12.14 -17.04
CA ALA A 111 9.34 12.13 -15.78
C ALA A 111 10.20 10.87 -15.67
N SER A 112 11.39 11.04 -15.12
CA SER A 112 12.25 9.95 -14.65
C SER A 112 12.00 9.61 -13.18
N ASP A 113 11.24 10.44 -12.47
CA ASP A 113 10.95 10.32 -11.04
C ASP A 113 9.46 10.08 -10.74
N GLY A 114 9.20 9.57 -9.55
CA GLY A 114 7.89 9.29 -9.01
C GLY A 114 7.39 10.36 -8.06
N TRP A 115 6.07 10.48 -7.92
CA TRP A 115 5.50 11.54 -7.09
C TRP A 115 5.74 11.35 -5.59
N LEU A 116 5.93 10.12 -5.09
CA LEU A 116 6.30 9.88 -3.69
C LEU A 116 7.76 10.27 -3.43
N ASN A 117 8.67 10.06 -4.40
CA ASN A 117 10.05 10.54 -4.25
C ASN A 117 10.09 12.07 -4.21
N ARG A 118 9.35 12.74 -5.10
CA ARG A 118 9.20 14.20 -5.04
C ARG A 118 8.54 14.69 -3.75
N LEU A 119 7.60 13.92 -3.20
CA LEU A 119 7.01 14.21 -1.89
C LEU A 119 8.08 14.24 -0.79
N LEU A 120 9.01 13.27 -0.77
CA LEU A 120 10.11 13.24 0.20
C LEU A 120 10.98 14.51 0.15
N GLY A 121 11.17 15.09 -1.04
CA GLY A 121 11.93 16.33 -1.22
C GLY A 121 11.22 17.61 -0.77
N VAL A 122 9.91 17.59 -0.54
CA VAL A 122 9.13 18.76 -0.10
C VAL A 122 8.58 18.62 1.33
N LEU A 123 8.66 17.43 1.92
CA LEU A 123 8.33 17.26 3.33
C LEU A 123 9.38 17.99 4.18
N ASP A 124 8.92 18.76 5.14
CA ASP A 124 9.78 19.43 6.13
C ASP A 124 10.15 18.46 7.26
N GLY A 125 11.42 18.43 7.66
CA GLY A 125 11.89 17.59 8.77
C GLY A 125 13.21 16.90 8.49
N SER A 126 13.99 16.62 9.54
CA SER A 126 15.33 16.02 9.43
C SER A 126 15.34 14.51 9.19
N ASN A 127 14.18 13.86 9.06
CA ASN A 127 14.06 12.40 9.04
C ASN A 127 13.03 11.87 8.02
N ASN A 128 12.79 12.60 6.92
CA ASN A 128 11.90 12.11 5.86
C ASN A 128 12.59 10.98 5.11
N ALA A 129 12.02 9.77 5.22
CA ALA A 129 12.60 8.57 4.65
C ALA A 129 11.51 7.74 3.98
N GLY A 130 11.81 7.33 2.74
CA GLY A 130 11.00 6.41 1.98
C GLY A 130 11.41 4.96 2.19
N ILE A 131 10.44 4.06 2.15
CA ILE A 131 10.68 2.62 2.06
C ILE A 131 9.82 1.95 0.98
N ALA A 132 10.46 1.18 0.11
CA ALA A 132 9.78 0.22 -0.74
C ALA A 132 9.63 -1.10 -0.01
N VAL A 133 8.40 -1.60 0.11
CA VAL A 133 8.13 -2.91 0.70
C VAL A 133 7.72 -3.90 -0.39
N GLY A 134 8.63 -4.79 -0.73
CA GLY A 134 8.49 -5.75 -1.83
C GLY A 134 9.79 -5.99 -2.59
N ALA A 135 9.73 -6.83 -3.63
CA ALA A 135 10.92 -7.28 -4.36
C ALA A 135 11.56 -6.21 -5.26
N GLY A 136 10.94 -5.03 -5.42
CA GLY A 136 11.45 -3.97 -6.28
C GLY A 136 11.02 -2.58 -5.81
N LEU A 137 11.77 -1.57 -6.23
CA LEU A 137 11.48 -0.16 -5.99
C LEU A 137 10.37 0.29 -6.97
N PRO A 138 9.16 0.63 -6.49
CA PRO A 138 8.08 1.13 -7.34
C PRO A 138 8.51 2.44 -8.00
N ARG A 139 7.98 2.73 -9.21
CA ARG A 139 8.31 3.95 -9.93
C ARG A 139 7.94 5.19 -9.11
N SER A 140 6.89 5.10 -8.31
CA SER A 140 6.46 6.19 -7.42
C SER A 140 7.54 6.65 -6.45
N LEU A 141 8.49 5.77 -6.09
CA LEU A 141 9.61 6.05 -5.19
C LEU A 141 10.96 6.28 -5.89
N ILE A 142 11.04 6.16 -7.22
CA ILE A 142 12.27 6.46 -7.98
C ILE A 142 12.48 7.99 -8.03
N GLY A 143 13.69 8.46 -7.79
CA GLY A 143 14.06 9.88 -7.92
C GLY A 143 15.31 10.21 -7.10
N ASP A 144 15.53 11.50 -6.85
CA ASP A 144 16.74 12.01 -6.18
C ASP A 144 16.78 11.74 -4.67
N ALA A 145 15.61 11.65 -4.02
CA ALA A 145 15.56 11.34 -2.59
C ALA A 145 15.98 9.89 -2.35
N GLN A 146 16.83 9.66 -1.34
CA GLN A 146 17.23 8.31 -0.96
C GLN A 146 16.04 7.53 -0.38
N VAL A 147 15.84 6.32 -0.90
CA VAL A 147 14.75 5.42 -0.52
C VAL A 147 15.34 4.05 -0.21
N SER A 148 14.98 3.52 0.95
CA SER A 148 15.36 2.16 1.34
C SER A 148 14.41 1.12 0.74
N SER A 149 14.84 -0.13 0.64
CA SER A 149 14.00 -1.23 0.16
C SER A 149 14.08 -2.40 1.12
N TRP A 150 12.94 -2.94 1.50
CA TRP A 150 12.85 -4.13 2.33
C TRP A 150 11.92 -5.16 1.67
N SER A 151 12.32 -6.43 1.71
CA SER A 151 11.45 -7.54 1.33
C SER A 151 11.68 -8.71 2.28
N PRO A 152 10.66 -9.54 2.54
CA PRO A 152 10.82 -10.80 3.25
C PRO A 152 11.51 -11.81 2.31
N ALA A 153 12.77 -11.56 1.97
CA ALA A 153 13.56 -12.49 1.18
C ALA A 153 14.00 -13.65 2.08
N GLN A 154 13.77 -14.89 1.62
CA GLN A 154 14.47 -16.07 2.15
C GLN A 154 15.89 -16.08 1.59
N LEU A 155 16.70 -15.09 1.96
CA LEU A 155 18.14 -15.18 1.79
C LEU A 155 18.69 -15.92 3.01
N GLY A 156 19.68 -16.79 2.78
CA GLY A 156 20.33 -17.54 3.86
C GLY A 156 20.82 -16.63 4.97
N THR A 157 20.90 -17.15 6.20
CA THR A 157 21.41 -16.39 7.34
C THR A 157 22.87 -16.02 7.12
N VAL A 158 23.15 -14.72 7.06
CA VAL A 158 24.51 -14.18 7.06
C VAL A 158 24.98 -14.04 8.50
N GLU A 159 26.14 -14.61 8.83
CA GLU A 159 26.75 -14.55 10.15
C GLU A 159 27.03 -13.09 10.58
N ASP A 160 26.78 -12.77 11.85
CA ASP A 160 26.97 -11.42 12.39
C ASP A 160 28.42 -10.93 12.25
N ALA A 161 29.39 -11.85 12.35
CA ALA A 161 30.80 -11.55 12.13
C ALA A 161 31.12 -11.06 10.71
N TYR A 162 30.32 -11.44 9.71
CA TYR A 162 30.46 -10.94 8.35
C TYR A 162 29.87 -9.53 8.22
N LEU A 163 28.71 -9.28 8.84
CA LEU A 163 28.09 -7.95 8.85
C LEU A 163 28.98 -6.91 9.55
N GLU A 164 29.60 -7.28 10.67
CA GLU A 164 30.57 -6.42 11.38
C GLU A 164 31.77 -6.06 10.50
N ARG A 165 32.29 -7.02 9.71
CA ARG A 165 33.37 -6.76 8.75
C ARG A 165 32.92 -5.85 7.61
N LEU A 166 31.68 -6.02 7.13
CA LEU A 166 31.09 -5.15 6.11
C LEU A 166 30.89 -3.73 6.65
N HIS A 167 30.44 -3.60 7.89
CA HIS A 167 30.29 -2.33 8.59
C HIS A 167 31.64 -1.60 8.66
N LEU A 168 32.72 -2.30 9.06
CA LEU A 168 34.08 -1.75 9.07
C LEU A 168 34.56 -1.31 7.68
N LEU A 169 34.21 -2.08 6.64
CA LEU A 169 34.57 -1.77 5.25
C LEU A 169 33.86 -0.51 4.74
N TYR A 170 32.59 -0.31 5.11
CA TYR A 170 31.80 0.84 4.65
C TYR A 170 32.09 2.13 5.42
N ARG A 171 32.81 2.10 6.55
CA ARG A 171 33.18 3.33 7.29
C ARG A 171 33.93 4.38 6.47
N SER A 172 34.62 3.99 5.41
CA SER A 172 35.34 4.91 4.54
C SER A 172 34.46 5.60 3.50
N ASP A 173 33.20 5.18 3.36
CA ASP A 173 32.23 5.70 2.40
C ASP A 173 30.92 6.03 3.14
N PRO A 174 30.70 7.30 3.50
CA PRO A 174 29.53 7.71 4.28
C PRO A 174 28.20 7.30 3.63
N GLU A 175 28.10 7.34 2.30
CA GLU A 175 26.86 7.01 1.61
C GLU A 175 26.54 5.52 1.70
N LEU A 176 27.56 4.66 1.57
CA LEU A 176 27.38 3.22 1.80
C LEU A 176 27.14 2.88 3.27
N LEU A 177 27.77 3.60 4.19
CA LEU A 177 27.61 3.39 5.62
C LEU A 177 26.17 3.66 6.06
N ASP A 178 25.61 4.81 5.69
CA ASP A 178 24.25 5.23 6.07
C ASP A 178 23.21 4.23 5.55
N GLN A 179 23.35 3.81 4.29
CA GLN A 179 22.47 2.80 3.67
C GLN A 179 22.57 1.43 4.36
N PHE A 180 23.79 1.04 4.75
CA PHE A 180 24.02 -0.23 5.42
C PHE A 180 23.48 -0.23 6.86
N GLU A 181 23.64 0.86 7.60
CA GLU A 181 23.07 1.02 8.94
C GLU A 181 21.53 1.02 8.91
N ALA A 182 20.93 1.70 7.91
CA ALA A 182 19.48 1.63 7.66
C ALA A 182 19.02 0.19 7.36
N ALA A 183 19.77 -0.57 6.57
CA ALA A 183 19.45 -1.97 6.29
C ALA A 183 19.60 -2.88 7.54
N LEU A 184 20.60 -2.63 8.40
CA LEU A 184 20.79 -3.36 9.65
C LEU A 184 19.67 -3.07 10.65
N SER A 185 19.23 -1.81 10.80
CA SER A 185 18.12 -1.46 11.69
C SER A 185 16.82 -2.13 11.22
N GLN A 186 16.57 -2.15 9.91
CA GLN A 186 15.45 -2.90 9.30
C GLN A 186 15.55 -4.40 9.58
N ARG A 187 16.75 -4.99 9.52
CA ARG A 187 16.96 -6.41 9.84
C ARG A 187 16.66 -6.71 11.31
N VAL A 188 17.06 -5.84 12.25
CA VAL A 188 16.76 -6.02 13.68
C VAL A 188 15.25 -6.01 13.90
N ILE A 189 14.54 -5.04 13.31
CA ILE A 189 13.06 -4.97 13.34
C ILE A 189 12.46 -6.24 12.73
N ALA A 190 12.97 -6.70 11.58
CA ALA A 190 12.56 -7.93 10.91
C ALA A 190 12.85 -9.21 11.72
N SER A 191 13.93 -9.26 12.50
CA SER A 191 14.21 -10.37 13.40
C SER A 191 13.31 -10.39 14.64
N GLY A 192 12.96 -9.22 15.19
CA GLY A 192 11.94 -9.13 16.24
C GLY A 192 10.57 -9.61 15.74
N LEU A 193 10.20 -9.24 14.51
CA LEU A 193 9.04 -9.79 13.79
C LEU A 193 9.10 -11.32 13.64
N ALA A 194 10.29 -11.85 13.35
CA ALA A 194 10.50 -13.29 13.24
C ALA A 194 10.29 -14.01 14.57
N ASP A 195 10.76 -13.47 15.69
CA ASP A 195 10.66 -14.11 17.00
C ASP A 195 9.23 -14.04 17.57
N GLU A 196 8.52 -12.91 17.38
CA GLU A 196 7.12 -12.78 17.79
C GLU A 196 6.19 -13.69 16.97
N SER A 197 6.43 -13.82 15.65
CA SER A 197 5.68 -14.76 14.78
C SER A 197 5.94 -16.23 15.09
N MET A 198 7.00 -16.60 15.82
CA MET A 198 7.18 -17.97 16.31
C MET A 198 6.24 -18.34 17.46
N THR A 199 5.64 -17.35 18.13
CA THR A 199 4.59 -17.58 19.14
C THR A 199 3.17 -17.65 18.54
N GLY A 200 3.01 -17.29 17.26
CA GLY A 200 1.75 -17.33 16.51
C GLY A 200 1.89 -17.95 15.12
N LYS A 201 1.46 -19.21 14.97
CA LYS A 201 1.25 -19.95 13.69
C LYS A 201 2.28 -19.73 12.55
N GLY A 202 3.38 -20.49 12.58
CA GLY A 202 4.00 -21.12 11.41
C GLY A 202 4.85 -20.25 10.43
N PRO A 203 5.96 -20.77 9.86
CA PRO A 203 6.84 -20.03 8.93
C PRO A 203 6.19 -19.50 7.63
N GLY A 204 4.99 -19.99 7.28
CA GLY A 204 4.24 -19.58 6.09
C GLY A 204 3.56 -18.21 6.21
N ASP A 205 3.50 -17.62 7.41
CA ASP A 205 2.82 -16.34 7.63
C ASP A 205 3.70 -15.12 7.29
N ARG A 206 5.03 -15.29 7.17
CA ARG A 206 5.95 -14.18 6.83
C ARG A 206 5.88 -13.75 5.36
N SER A 207 5.46 -14.66 4.47
CA SER A 207 5.18 -14.38 3.07
C SER A 207 3.69 -14.16 2.78
N SER A 208 2.84 -14.23 3.82
CA SER A 208 1.43 -13.89 3.70
C SER A 208 1.31 -12.37 3.51
N VAL A 209 0.22 -11.94 2.86
CA VAL A 209 -0.06 -10.51 2.66
C VAL A 209 -0.13 -9.82 4.03
N ASP A 210 -0.78 -10.43 5.00
CA ASP A 210 -0.91 -9.89 6.36
C ASP A 210 0.45 -9.70 7.05
N GLY A 211 1.37 -10.66 6.89
CA GLY A 211 2.73 -10.54 7.40
C GLY A 211 3.49 -9.36 6.78
N LEU A 212 3.30 -9.11 5.48
CA LEU A 212 3.89 -7.96 4.79
C LEU A 212 3.35 -6.63 5.33
N PHE A 213 2.04 -6.54 5.55
CA PHE A 213 1.40 -5.35 6.11
C PHE A 213 1.83 -5.11 7.57
N ARG A 214 1.87 -6.14 8.43
CA ARG A 214 2.41 -6.00 9.81
C ARG A 214 3.86 -5.55 9.81
N ALA A 215 4.71 -6.16 8.97
CA ALA A 215 6.11 -5.75 8.89
C ALA A 215 6.24 -4.28 8.47
N THR A 216 5.42 -3.84 7.51
CA THR A 216 5.37 -2.43 7.07
C THR A 216 4.96 -1.50 8.22
N ALA A 217 3.94 -1.87 8.98
CA ALA A 217 3.49 -1.09 10.14
C ALA A 217 4.61 -0.95 11.19
N LYS A 218 5.30 -2.04 11.56
CA LYS A 218 6.41 -1.98 12.52
C LYS A 218 7.58 -1.14 12.04
N LEU A 219 7.93 -1.25 10.76
CA LEU A 219 8.99 -0.43 10.16
C LEU A 219 8.63 1.05 10.25
N MET A 220 7.41 1.42 9.88
CA MET A 220 6.97 2.81 9.90
C MET A 220 6.73 3.36 11.32
N SER A 221 6.27 2.55 12.26
CA SER A 221 5.96 2.99 13.64
C SER A 221 7.19 3.12 14.54
N ALA A 222 8.36 2.63 14.12
CA ALA A 222 9.62 2.81 14.83
C ALA A 222 9.99 4.30 15.02
N GLU A 223 10.72 4.63 16.08
CA GLU A 223 11.11 6.00 16.45
C GLU A 223 11.86 6.74 15.32
N SER A 224 12.72 6.01 14.59
CA SER A 224 13.45 6.48 13.41
C SER A 224 12.95 5.83 12.11
N GLY A 225 11.72 5.33 12.11
CA GLY A 225 11.11 4.64 10.97
C GLY A 225 10.81 5.57 9.79
N PRO A 226 10.72 5.02 8.56
CA PRO A 226 10.30 5.77 7.38
C PRO A 226 8.87 6.29 7.53
N ASN A 227 8.64 7.52 7.07
CA ASN A 227 7.32 8.16 7.09
C ASN A 227 6.54 8.00 5.78
N VAL A 228 7.19 7.55 4.71
CA VAL A 228 6.52 7.17 3.45
C VAL A 228 6.87 5.74 3.09
N ALA A 229 5.87 4.89 2.91
CA ALA A 229 6.02 3.54 2.43
C ALA A 229 5.23 3.33 1.14
N ALA A 230 5.77 2.54 0.22
CA ALA A 230 5.03 2.06 -0.94
C ALA A 230 5.13 0.54 -1.07
N MET A 231 4.02 -0.10 -1.38
CA MET A 231 3.94 -1.53 -1.67
C MET A 231 2.98 -1.81 -2.82
N GLU A 232 3.12 -3.01 -3.38
CA GLU A 232 2.35 -3.42 -4.55
C GLU A 232 1.68 -4.76 -4.32
N MET A 233 0.45 -4.89 -4.81
CA MET A 233 -0.28 -6.15 -4.89
C MET A 233 -0.61 -6.44 -6.34
N SER A 234 -0.27 -7.64 -6.81
CA SER A 234 -0.51 -8.07 -8.20
C SER A 234 -1.64 -9.10 -8.29
N GLY A 235 -2.14 -9.32 -9.52
CA GLY A 235 -3.13 -10.35 -9.82
C GLY A 235 -4.57 -9.85 -9.91
N TRP A 236 -4.77 -8.53 -9.91
CA TRP A 236 -6.10 -7.90 -9.92
C TRP A 236 -6.84 -8.04 -11.27
N ASP A 237 -6.11 -8.32 -12.34
CA ASP A 237 -6.65 -8.53 -13.68
C ASP A 237 -7.26 -9.94 -13.85
N THR A 238 -8.35 -10.19 -13.12
CA THR A 238 -8.96 -11.52 -12.98
C THR A 238 -9.83 -11.95 -14.18
N HIS A 239 -10.13 -11.04 -15.11
CA HIS A 239 -10.86 -11.21 -16.38
C HIS A 239 -12.28 -11.84 -16.37
N ALA A 240 -12.61 -12.71 -15.41
CA ALA A 240 -13.84 -13.51 -15.39
C ALA A 240 -14.42 -13.67 -13.98
N ASN A 241 -15.74 -13.88 -13.91
CA ASN A 241 -16.48 -14.22 -12.68
C ASN A 241 -16.20 -13.26 -11.51
N GLN A 242 -16.07 -11.97 -11.81
CA GLN A 242 -15.67 -10.96 -10.82
C GLN A 242 -16.74 -10.69 -9.77
N GLY A 243 -18.03 -10.90 -10.09
CA GLY A 243 -19.14 -10.76 -9.15
C GLY A 243 -19.36 -11.97 -8.21
N SER A 244 -18.58 -13.05 -8.36
CA SER A 244 -18.79 -14.27 -7.58
C SER A 244 -18.18 -14.18 -6.18
N ALA A 245 -19.02 -14.33 -5.15
CA ALA A 245 -18.57 -14.51 -3.77
C ALA A 245 -17.64 -15.73 -3.65
N GLY A 246 -16.50 -15.57 -2.97
CA GLY A 246 -15.44 -16.58 -2.91
C GLY A 246 -14.68 -16.79 -4.22
N GLY A 247 -14.94 -16.00 -5.27
CA GLY A 247 -14.24 -16.03 -6.56
C GLY A 247 -12.81 -15.50 -6.49
N ALA A 248 -12.13 -15.43 -7.64
CA ALA A 248 -10.72 -14.99 -7.69
C ALA A 248 -10.54 -13.55 -7.18
N LEU A 249 -11.38 -12.62 -7.65
CA LEU A 249 -11.35 -11.23 -7.23
C LEU A 249 -11.72 -11.08 -5.75
N ASP A 250 -12.76 -11.78 -5.30
CA ASP A 250 -13.22 -11.74 -3.90
C ASP A 250 -12.15 -12.25 -2.92
N ARG A 251 -11.36 -13.26 -3.31
CA ARG A 251 -10.21 -13.71 -2.51
C ARG A 251 -9.06 -12.70 -2.48
N LEU A 252 -8.87 -11.88 -3.52
CA LEU A 252 -7.90 -10.78 -3.50
C LEU A 252 -8.39 -9.65 -2.59
N PHE A 253 -9.69 -9.34 -2.63
CA PHE A 253 -10.30 -8.43 -1.67
C PHE A 253 -10.12 -8.89 -0.23
N ALA A 254 -10.34 -10.18 0.07
CA ALA A 254 -10.10 -10.73 1.40
C ALA A 254 -8.66 -10.54 1.88
N ARG A 255 -7.67 -10.75 0.99
CA ARG A 255 -6.25 -10.52 1.30
C ARG A 255 -5.94 -9.04 1.55
N LEU A 256 -6.49 -8.14 0.75
CA LEU A 256 -6.32 -6.70 0.93
C LEU A 256 -6.95 -6.24 2.26
N ALA A 257 -8.18 -6.65 2.55
CA ALA A 257 -8.88 -6.30 3.77
C ALA A 257 -8.15 -6.82 5.02
N SER A 258 -7.69 -8.07 4.99
CA SER A 258 -6.91 -8.66 6.09
C SER A 258 -5.58 -7.96 6.30
N GLY A 259 -4.87 -7.61 5.21
CA GLY A 259 -3.64 -6.83 5.28
C GLY A 259 -3.84 -5.44 5.87
N LEU A 260 -4.87 -4.71 5.45
CA LEU A 260 -5.18 -3.38 5.99
C LEU A 260 -5.58 -3.43 7.47
N ALA A 261 -6.38 -4.41 7.88
CA ALA A 261 -6.70 -4.66 9.29
C ALA A 261 -5.43 -4.93 10.10
N ALA A 262 -4.57 -5.82 9.60
CA ALA A 262 -3.31 -6.15 10.23
C ALA A 262 -2.36 -4.94 10.36
N TYR A 263 -2.30 -4.08 9.34
CA TYR A 263 -1.52 -2.85 9.37
C TYR A 263 -2.06 -1.87 10.42
N ARG A 264 -3.37 -1.62 10.43
CA ARG A 264 -4.02 -0.76 11.43
C ARG A 264 -3.69 -1.21 12.85
N ASP A 265 -3.90 -2.49 13.14
CA ASP A 265 -3.73 -3.04 14.48
C ASP A 265 -2.27 -2.92 14.95
N GLU A 266 -1.32 -3.17 14.04
CA GLU A 266 0.11 -3.07 14.30
C GLU A 266 0.63 -1.63 14.42
N MET A 267 -0.01 -0.66 13.74
CA MET A 267 0.32 0.75 13.88
C MET A 267 0.01 1.30 15.27
N GLY A 268 -0.95 0.71 15.99
CA GLY A 268 -1.28 1.06 17.37
C GLY A 268 -1.50 2.57 17.57
N GLU A 269 -0.74 3.18 18.48
CA GLU A 269 -0.83 4.61 18.79
C GLU A 269 -0.42 5.52 17.62
N SER A 270 0.28 5.00 16.61
CA SER A 270 0.66 5.76 15.41
C SER A 270 -0.46 5.81 14.36
N TRP A 271 -1.53 5.01 14.50
CA TRP A 271 -2.62 4.95 13.52
C TRP A 271 -3.31 6.30 13.26
N PRO A 272 -3.65 7.13 14.27
CA PRO A 272 -4.32 8.42 14.04
C PRO A 272 -3.53 9.41 13.16
N GLY A 273 -2.21 9.28 13.08
CA GLY A 273 -1.34 10.07 12.22
C GLY A 273 -1.05 9.41 10.87
N THR A 274 -1.73 8.31 10.52
CA THR A 274 -1.39 7.49 9.35
C THR A 274 -2.45 7.60 8.26
N THR A 275 -2.01 7.90 7.04
CA THR A 275 -2.83 7.87 5.84
C THR A 275 -2.47 6.63 5.03
N VAL A 276 -3.47 5.82 4.68
CA VAL A 276 -3.31 4.71 3.74
C VAL A 276 -4.03 5.05 2.44
N VAL A 277 -3.33 5.00 1.32
CA VAL A 277 -3.87 5.23 -0.02
C VAL A 277 -3.77 3.94 -0.82
N VAL A 278 -4.93 3.39 -1.18
CA VAL A 278 -5.03 2.19 -2.04
C VAL A 278 -5.55 2.61 -3.40
N MET A 279 -4.79 2.33 -4.45
CA MET A 279 -5.12 2.77 -5.82
C MET A 279 -4.83 1.69 -6.85
N THR A 280 -5.49 1.77 -8.00
CA THR A 280 -5.24 0.95 -9.19
C THR A 280 -5.13 1.86 -10.40
N GLU A 281 -4.45 1.41 -11.46
CA GLU A 281 -4.17 2.20 -12.65
C GLU A 281 -5.42 2.65 -13.42
N PHE A 282 -6.47 1.82 -13.41
CA PHE A 282 -7.79 2.11 -13.93
C PHE A 282 -8.80 1.12 -13.37
N GLY A 283 -10.09 1.41 -13.55
CA GLY A 283 -11.16 0.48 -13.23
C GLY A 283 -11.86 -0.08 -14.46
N ARG A 284 -12.90 -0.86 -14.22
CA ARG A 284 -13.87 -1.27 -15.24
C ARG A 284 -14.97 -0.21 -15.36
N SER A 285 -15.19 0.27 -16.58
CA SER A 285 -16.31 1.17 -16.92
C SER A 285 -17.53 0.37 -17.35
N VAL A 286 -18.71 0.95 -17.17
CA VAL A 286 -20.01 0.42 -17.63
C VAL A 286 -20.76 1.45 -18.45
#